data_AF-V4ZPH0-F1
#
_entry.id   AF-V4ZPH0-F1
#
_cell.length_a   1.000
_cell.length_b   1.000
_cell.length_c   1.000
_cell.angle_alpha   90.00
_cell.angle_beta   90.00
_cell.angle_gamma   90.00
#
_symmetry.space_group_name_H-M   'P 1'
#
loop_
_entity.id
_entity.type
_entity.pdbx_description
1 polymer ?
#
loop_
_entity_poly.entity_id
_entity_poly.type
_entity_poly.pdbx_seq_one_letter_code
_entity_poly.pdbx_strand_id
1 'polypeptide(L)'
;MVTDDRAEIRGRVEAFVDHGRVDALITTGGTGVTPDDVTVGAVRPLFDRDLPGFGEQFRARSIETVGPHAMLSRATAGVAGAVPVFCLPGSRQAAEFGTTELVLPVVAHLVGLAGGDAGHAHDHQGGEES
;
A
#
# COMPACT_ATOMS: atom_id res chain seq x y z
N MET A 1 2.96 15.71 1.98
CA MET A 1 1.74 16.15 1.27
C MET A 1 2.11 16.31 -0.19
N VAL A 2 1.22 15.90 -1.08
CA VAL A 2 1.33 15.98 -2.55
C VAL A 2 -0.03 16.42 -3.09
N THR A 3 -0.09 16.97 -4.29
CA THR A 3 -1.36 17.29 -4.95
C THR A 3 -2.07 16.00 -5.42
N ASP A 4 -3.38 16.06 -5.65
CA ASP A 4 -4.19 14.97 -6.22
C ASP A 4 -3.89 14.75 -7.72
N ASP A 5 -2.59 14.63 -8.04
CA ASP A 5 -2.07 14.31 -9.36
C ASP A 5 -1.50 12.88 -9.35
N ARG A 6 -1.92 12.08 -10.33
CA ARG A 6 -1.54 10.68 -10.43
C ARG A 6 -0.03 10.48 -10.57
N ALA A 7 0.64 11.30 -11.38
CA ALA A 7 2.06 11.16 -11.63
C ALA A 7 2.87 11.60 -10.40
N GLU A 8 2.45 12.67 -9.73
CA GLU A 8 3.08 13.14 -8.51
C GLU A 8 2.98 12.12 -7.37
N ILE A 9 1.77 11.58 -7.13
CA ILE A 9 1.55 10.54 -6.12
C ILE A 9 2.41 9.31 -6.41
N ARG A 10 2.38 8.84 -7.67
CA ARG A 10 3.16 7.66 -8.10
C ARG A 10 4.65 7.87 -7.88
N GLY A 11 5.21 8.96 -8.41
CA GLY A 11 6.64 9.26 -8.28
C GLY A 11 7.07 9.42 -6.82
N ARG A 12 6.19 9.94 -5.95
CA ARG A 12 6.48 10.05 -4.53
C ARG A 12 6.53 8.70 -3.83
N VAL A 13 5.63 7.79 -4.16
CA VAL A 13 5.61 6.42 -3.62
C VAL A 13 6.80 5.62 -4.13
N GLU A 14 7.07 5.63 -5.44
CA GLU A 14 8.26 5.00 -6.06
C GLU A 14 9.54 5.48 -5.36
N ALA A 15 9.72 6.79 -5.16
CA ALA A 15 10.90 7.32 -4.48
C ALA A 15 11.04 6.84 -3.02
N PHE A 16 9.95 6.57 -2.30
CA PHE A 16 10.04 6.01 -0.95
C PHE A 16 10.39 4.53 -0.97
N VAL A 17 9.85 3.77 -1.92
CA VAL A 17 10.09 2.34 -2.12
C VAL A 17 11.54 2.09 -2.55
N ASP A 18 12.01 2.78 -3.59
CA ASP A 18 13.30 2.50 -4.24
C ASP A 18 14.51 2.90 -3.40
N HIS A 19 14.36 3.91 -2.54
CA HIS A 19 15.47 4.40 -1.72
C HIS A 19 15.65 3.64 -0.41
N GLY A 20 14.85 2.60 -0.13
CA GLY A 20 14.94 1.81 1.11
C GLY A 20 14.79 2.65 2.38
N ARG A 21 14.07 3.78 2.29
CA ARG A 21 13.99 4.78 3.38
C ARG A 21 12.92 4.47 4.41
N VAL A 22 12.01 3.54 4.09
CA VAL A 22 10.84 3.21 4.90
C VAL A 22 10.62 1.71 4.91
N ASP A 23 10.21 1.18 6.06
CA ASP A 23 9.84 -0.22 6.19
C ASP A 23 8.43 -0.49 5.64
N ALA A 24 7.52 0.49 5.78
CA ALA A 24 6.17 0.44 5.26
C ALA A 24 5.69 1.85 4.89
N LEU A 25 4.72 1.95 3.98
CA LEU A 25 4.15 3.21 3.51
C LEU A 25 2.62 3.20 3.65
N ILE A 26 2.08 4.28 4.21
CA ILE A 26 0.63 4.50 4.32
C ILE A 26 0.30 5.82 3.62
N THR A 27 -0.65 5.79 2.70
CA THR A 27 -1.28 6.99 2.14
C THR A 27 -2.66 7.20 2.77
N THR A 28 -3.09 8.45 2.84
CA THR A 28 -4.42 8.84 3.29
C THR A 28 -5.01 9.86 2.33
N GLY A 29 -6.22 9.60 1.81
CA GLY A 29 -6.89 10.44 0.82
C GLY A 29 -6.85 9.86 -0.61
N GLY A 30 -7.73 10.38 -1.47
CA GLY A 30 -7.81 10.00 -2.88
C GLY A 30 -8.26 8.56 -3.17
N THR A 31 -9.01 7.94 -2.25
CA THR A 31 -9.51 6.55 -2.36
C THR A 31 -11.03 6.45 -2.56
N GLY A 32 -11.73 7.57 -2.70
CA GLY A 32 -13.16 7.62 -3.03
C GLY A 32 -13.42 7.32 -4.51
N VAL A 33 -14.52 7.83 -5.06
CA VAL A 33 -14.96 7.60 -6.46
C VAL A 33 -15.10 8.88 -7.28
N THR A 34 -14.65 10.01 -6.76
CA THR A 34 -14.64 11.29 -7.47
C THR A 34 -13.50 11.35 -8.50
N PRO A 35 -13.52 12.28 -9.46
CA PRO A 35 -12.43 12.42 -10.44
C PRO A 35 -11.06 12.66 -9.83
N ASP A 36 -11.01 13.34 -8.67
CA ASP A 36 -9.77 13.67 -7.96
C ASP A 36 -9.28 12.50 -7.09
N ASP A 37 -10.09 11.44 -6.91
CA ASP A 37 -9.67 10.23 -6.20
C ASP A 37 -8.74 9.37 -7.07
N VAL A 38 -7.47 9.77 -7.14
CA VAL A 38 -6.48 9.16 -8.03
C VAL A 38 -5.47 8.26 -7.32
N THR A 39 -5.38 8.29 -5.98
CA THR A 39 -4.37 7.56 -5.19
C THR A 39 -4.34 6.07 -5.51
N VAL A 40 -5.49 5.40 -5.50
CA VAL A 40 -5.55 3.94 -5.79
C VAL A 40 -5.06 3.63 -7.19
N GLY A 41 -5.42 4.47 -8.16
CA GLY A 41 -4.98 4.31 -9.53
C GLY A 41 -3.50 4.60 -9.73
N ALA A 42 -2.93 5.53 -8.98
CA ALA A 42 -1.51 5.87 -9.01
C ALA A 42 -0.65 4.75 -8.37
N VAL A 43 -1.10 4.24 -7.23
CA VAL A 43 -0.30 3.38 -6.35
C VAL A 43 -0.45 1.89 -6.65
N ARG A 44 -1.66 1.39 -6.93
CA ARG A 44 -1.87 -0.04 -7.17
C ARG A 44 -1.01 -0.65 -8.29
N PRO A 45 -0.76 0.05 -9.42
CA PRO A 45 0.14 -0.45 -10.46
C PRO A 45 1.60 -0.61 -10.04
N LEU A 46 1.98 -0.15 -8.85
CA LEU A 46 3.32 -0.35 -8.27
C LEU A 46 3.42 -1.64 -7.45
N PHE A 47 2.30 -2.32 -7.20
CA PHE A 47 2.31 -3.53 -6.39
C PHE A 47 2.83 -4.71 -7.22
N ASP A 48 3.92 -5.33 -6.77
CA ASP A 48 4.35 -6.64 -7.26
C ASP A 48 3.40 -7.74 -6.77
N ARG A 49 2.83 -7.53 -5.58
CA ARG A 49 1.89 -8.45 -4.92
C ARG A 49 0.73 -7.66 -4.34
N ASP A 50 -0.47 -7.84 -4.90
CA ASP A 50 -1.72 -7.32 -4.34
C ASP A 50 -2.04 -8.03 -3.00
N LEU A 51 -2.59 -7.30 -2.03
CA LEU A 51 -3.14 -7.84 -0.77
C LEU A 51 -4.66 -7.58 -0.72
N PRO A 52 -5.48 -8.27 -1.54
CA PRO A 52 -6.90 -7.97 -1.70
C PRO A 52 -7.69 -8.09 -0.38
N GLY A 53 -7.28 -9.02 0.47
CA GLY A 53 -7.88 -9.24 1.79
C GLY A 53 -7.88 -7.99 2.69
N PHE A 54 -6.91 -7.07 2.51
CA PHE A 54 -6.91 -5.81 3.26
C PHE A 54 -8.14 -4.95 2.94
N GLY A 55 -8.42 -4.73 1.65
CA GLY A 55 -9.56 -3.92 1.22
C GLY A 55 -10.89 -4.59 1.55
N GLU A 56 -10.94 -5.93 1.47
CA GLU A 56 -12.11 -6.73 1.89
C GLU A 56 -12.39 -6.55 3.38
N GLN A 57 -11.39 -6.74 4.25
CA GLN A 57 -11.55 -6.58 5.69
C GLN A 57 -11.85 -5.14 6.09
N PHE A 58 -11.20 -4.17 5.43
CA PHE A 58 -11.50 -2.75 5.64
C PHE A 58 -12.98 -2.46 5.42
N ARG A 59 -13.54 -2.86 4.27
CA ARG A 59 -14.95 -2.61 3.96
C ARG A 59 -15.88 -3.42 4.85
N ALA A 60 -15.61 -4.71 5.08
CA ALA A 60 -16.46 -5.58 5.88
C ALA A 60 -16.62 -5.05 7.31
N ARG A 61 -15.52 -4.71 7.98
CA ARG A 61 -15.56 -4.17 9.34
C ARG A 61 -16.07 -2.72 9.38
N SER A 62 -15.81 -1.91 8.35
CA SER A 62 -16.35 -0.55 8.29
C SER A 62 -17.88 -0.51 8.12
N ILE A 63 -18.48 -1.50 7.45
CA ILE A 63 -19.95 -1.58 7.29
C ILE A 63 -20.67 -1.55 8.64
N GLU A 64 -20.10 -2.15 9.68
CA GLU A 64 -20.67 -2.17 11.03
C GLU A 64 -20.77 -0.77 11.66
N THR A 65 -19.90 0.16 11.25
CA THR A 65 -19.82 1.52 11.83
C THR A 65 -20.46 2.59 10.94
N VAL A 66 -20.17 2.56 9.63
CA VAL A 66 -20.61 3.60 8.68
C VAL A 66 -21.64 3.10 7.67
N GLY A 67 -22.10 1.85 7.81
CA GLY A 67 -23.12 1.26 6.97
C GLY A 67 -22.67 1.04 5.52
N PRO A 68 -23.62 0.98 4.57
CA PRO A 68 -23.34 0.72 3.16
C PRO A 68 -22.35 1.68 2.50
N HIS A 69 -22.16 2.90 3.05
CA HIS A 69 -21.18 3.86 2.54
C HIS A 69 -19.75 3.32 2.57
N ALA A 70 -19.43 2.38 3.46
CA ALA A 70 -18.14 1.69 3.46
C ALA A 70 -17.79 1.05 2.12
N MET A 71 -18.80 0.59 1.36
CA MET A 71 -18.61 -0.03 0.04
C MET A 71 -17.98 0.91 -1.00
N LEU A 72 -18.13 2.23 -0.81
CA LEU A 72 -17.60 3.24 -1.74
C LEU A 72 -16.08 3.42 -1.59
N SER A 73 -15.49 2.92 -0.50
CA SER A 73 -14.05 3.01 -0.26
C SER A 73 -13.28 2.05 -1.18
N ARG A 74 -12.33 2.60 -1.93
CA ARG A 74 -11.33 1.82 -2.68
C ARG A 74 -10.04 1.59 -1.89
N ALA A 75 -10.08 1.65 -0.56
CA ALA A 75 -8.95 1.29 0.28
C ALA A 75 -8.35 -0.06 -0.14
N THR A 76 -7.03 -0.10 -0.25
CA THR A 76 -6.28 -1.22 -0.83
C THR A 76 -4.89 -1.32 -0.21
N ALA A 77 -4.24 -2.46 -0.38
CA ALA A 77 -2.87 -2.67 0.02
C ALA A 77 -2.16 -3.65 -0.91
N GLY A 78 -0.85 -3.59 -0.90
CA GLY A 78 0.02 -4.49 -1.64
C GLY A 78 1.46 -4.36 -1.17
N VAL A 79 2.37 -5.07 -1.83
CA VAL A 79 3.82 -4.91 -1.65
C VAL A 79 4.39 -4.34 -2.94
N ALA A 80 5.13 -3.25 -2.83
CA ALA A 80 5.91 -2.65 -3.92
C ALA A 80 7.40 -2.77 -3.57
N GLY A 81 8.18 -3.46 -4.41
CA GLY A 81 9.52 -3.94 -4.09
C GLY A 81 9.53 -4.80 -2.84
N ALA A 82 10.15 -4.28 -1.79
CA ALA A 82 10.21 -4.88 -0.46
C ALA A 82 9.38 -4.12 0.59
N VAL A 83 8.55 -3.15 0.17
CA VAL A 83 7.82 -2.25 1.06
C VAL A 83 6.31 -2.55 1.01
N PRO A 84 5.68 -2.94 2.13
CA PRO A 84 4.23 -2.96 2.24
C PRO A 84 3.65 -1.55 2.11
N VAL A 85 2.66 -1.39 1.23
CA VAL A 85 1.99 -0.13 0.93
C VAL A 85 0.50 -0.24 1.19
N PHE A 86 -0.07 0.70 1.94
CA PHE A 86 -1.49 0.77 2.27
C PHE A 86 -2.09 2.10 1.82
N CYS A 87 -3.23 2.06 1.15
CA CYS A 87 -3.99 3.24 0.75
C CYS A 87 -5.27 3.34 1.57
N LEU A 88 -5.34 4.33 2.46
CA LEU A 88 -6.47 4.56 3.37
C LEU A 88 -7.31 5.77 2.94
N PRO A 89 -8.58 5.86 3.38
CA PRO A 89 -9.38 7.06 3.18
C PRO A 89 -8.81 8.29 3.89
N GLY A 90 -9.24 9.48 3.45
CA GLY A 90 -8.80 10.77 4.00
C GLY A 90 -9.49 11.19 5.30
N SER A 91 -10.62 10.58 5.67
CA SER A 91 -11.30 10.92 6.91
C SER A 91 -10.55 10.39 8.11
N ARG A 92 -10.42 11.22 9.16
CA ARG A 92 -9.68 10.88 10.39
C ARG A 92 -10.11 9.53 10.97
N GLN A 93 -11.42 9.31 11.10
CA GLN A 93 -11.96 8.06 11.64
C GLN A 93 -11.55 6.82 10.83
N ALA A 94 -11.62 6.90 9.49
CA ALA A 94 -11.29 5.78 8.62
C ALA A 94 -9.78 5.52 8.57
N ALA A 95 -8.96 6.57 8.58
CA ALA A 95 -7.51 6.47 8.63
C ALA A 95 -7.04 5.88 9.97
N GLU A 96 -7.62 6.33 11.09
CA GLU A 96 -7.36 5.77 12.43
C GLU A 96 -7.75 4.29 12.47
N PHE A 97 -8.98 3.94 12.10
CA PHE A 97 -9.45 2.55 12.03
C PHE A 97 -8.54 1.67 11.17
N GLY A 98 -8.28 2.07 9.92
CA GLY A 98 -7.43 1.29 9.02
C GLY A 98 -6.03 1.09 9.57
N THR A 99 -5.45 2.12 10.19
CA THR A 99 -4.11 2.04 10.77
C THR A 99 -4.09 1.15 12.01
N THR A 100 -4.97 1.38 12.97
CA THR A 100 -4.90 0.70 14.28
C THR A 100 -5.44 -0.71 14.26
N GLU A 101 -6.55 -0.94 13.55
CA GLU A 101 -7.27 -2.22 13.59
C GLU A 101 -6.80 -3.20 12.52
N LEU A 102 -6.16 -2.72 11.45
CA LEU A 102 -5.78 -3.55 10.31
C LEU A 102 -4.29 -3.50 10.01
N VAL A 103 -3.67 -2.32 9.94
CA VAL A 103 -2.24 -2.21 9.57
C VAL A 103 -1.32 -2.58 10.74
N LEU A 104 -1.46 -1.92 11.90
CA LEU A 104 -0.57 -2.13 13.06
C LEU A 104 -0.45 -3.60 13.50
N PRO A 105 -1.54 -4.41 13.53
CA PRO A 105 -1.44 -5.81 13.96
C PRO A 105 -0.58 -6.69 13.05
N VAL A 106 -0.39 -6.31 11.77
CA VAL A 106 0.25 -7.18 10.76
C VAL A 106 1.51 -6.58 10.14
N VAL A 107 1.74 -5.26 10.27
CA VAL A 107 2.80 -4.57 9.52
C VAL A 107 4.19 -5.13 9.81
N ALA A 108 4.52 -5.42 11.07
CA ALA A 108 5.83 -5.98 11.41
C ALA A 108 6.08 -7.34 10.74
N HIS A 109 5.06 -8.19 10.69
CA HIS A 109 5.15 -9.48 10.01
C HIS A 109 5.27 -9.30 8.48
N LEU A 110 4.47 -8.40 7.89
CA LEU A 110 4.53 -8.11 6.47
C LEU A 110 5.87 -7.52 6.03
N VAL A 111 6.49 -6.65 6.83
CA VAL A 111 7.84 -6.13 6.56
C VAL A 111 8.86 -7.26 6.49
N GLY A 112 8.82 -8.20 7.44
CA GLY A 112 9.71 -9.36 7.45
C GLY A 112 9.52 -10.26 6.22
N LEU A 113 8.28 -10.46 5.78
CA LEU A 113 7.98 -11.24 4.57
C LEU A 113 8.39 -10.50 3.28
N ALA A 114 8.13 -9.20 3.20
CA ALA A 114 8.39 -8.40 2.01
C ALA A 114 9.89 -8.26 1.69
N GLY A 115 10.74 -8.17 2.73
CA GLY A 115 12.20 -8.14 2.57
C GLY A 115 12.85 -9.51 2.33
N GLY A 116 12.17 -10.61 2.66
CA GLY A 116 12.72 -11.96 2.61
C GLY A 116 13.00 -12.51 1.19
N ASP A 117 12.30 -11.98 0.17
CA ASP A 117 12.50 -12.40 -1.23
C ASP A 117 13.68 -11.68 -1.92
N ALA A 118 14.19 -10.59 -1.36
CA ALA A 118 15.34 -9.86 -1.91
C ALA A 118 16.68 -10.61 -1.72
N GLY A 119 16.69 -11.72 -0.97
CA GLY A 119 17.88 -12.53 -0.68
C GLY A 119 18.22 -13.62 -1.70
N HIS A 120 17.45 -13.79 -2.79
CA HIS A 120 17.65 -14.91 -3.74
C HIS A 120 17.87 -14.49 -5.20
N ALA A 121 18.15 -13.22 -5.47
CA ALA A 121 18.36 -12.71 -6.83
C ALA A 121 19.62 -11.84 -6.96
N HIS A 122 20.77 -12.30 -6.46
CA HIS A 122 22.09 -11.81 -6.87
C HIS A 122 23.15 -12.88 -6.56
N ASP A 123 23.01 -14.05 -7.18
CA ASP A 123 24.15 -14.97 -7.36
C ASP A 123 23.94 -15.76 -8.65
N HIS A 124 24.34 -15.16 -9.76
CA HIS A 124 24.79 -15.94 -10.91
C HIS A 124 26.26 -15.62 -11.12
N GLN A 125 27.08 -16.59 -10.72
CA GLN A 125 28.49 -16.69 -11.04
C GLN A 125 28.71 -16.58 -12.56
N GLY A 126 29.78 -15.87 -12.90
CA GLY A 126 30.42 -15.88 -14.20
C GLY A 126 31.93 -15.84 -14.05
N GLY A 127 32.50 -16.74 -13.26
CA GLY A 127 33.80 -17.38 -13.56
C GLY A 127 33.47 -18.82 -14.00
N GLU A 128 34.17 -19.49 -14.89
CA GLU A 128 35.51 -19.39 -15.49
C GLU A 128 35.37 -19.79 -16.99
N GLU A 129 36.28 -19.57 -17.93
CA GLU A 129 37.51 -20.37 -18.15
C GLU A 129 38.29 -19.84 -19.38
N SER A 130 39.62 -20.00 -19.31
CA SER A 130 40.68 -19.95 -20.35
C SER A 130 41.21 -18.60 -20.85
#